data_AF-A0A433ZZM1-F1
#
_entry.id   AF-A0A433ZZM1-F1
#
_cell.length_a   1.000
_cell.length_b   1.000
_cell.length_c   1.000
_cell.angle_alpha   90.00
_cell.angle_beta   90.00
_cell.angle_gamma   90.00
#
_symmetry.space_group_name_H-M   'P 1'
#
loop_
_entity.id
_entity.type
_entity.pdbx_description
1 polymer ?
#
loop_
_entity_poly.entity_id
_entity_poly.type
_entity_poly.pdbx_seq_one_letter_code
_entity_poly.pdbx_strand_id
1 'polypeptide(L)'
;DTGARLAPMVGVVGATILVPLLGLHEAGVAVTGDVPSGLPGLNLALSHGHWRALLQPALLIGFMIFLISMSAAQPLALKRQEKVHSNYELIGVGVANIGSALT
;
A
#
# COMPACT_ATOMS: atom_id res chain seq x y z
N ASP A 1 11.55 20.99 10.66
CA ASP A 1 11.16 20.21 9.45
C ASP A 1 11.29 18.69 9.66
N THR A 2 12.44 18.20 10.13
CA THR A 2 12.66 16.76 10.43
C THR A 2 11.70 16.19 11.49
N GLY A 3 11.38 16.97 12.53
CA GLY A 3 10.46 16.54 13.60
C GLY A 3 9.04 16.21 13.12
N ALA A 4 8.51 16.96 12.15
CA ALA A 4 7.18 16.69 11.57
C ALA A 4 7.15 15.41 10.73
N ARG A 5 8.26 15.08 10.05
CA ARG A 5 8.39 13.84 9.26
C ARG A 5 8.48 12.59 10.13
N LEU A 6 8.98 12.72 11.36
CA LEU A 6 9.10 11.61 12.31
C LEU A 6 7.84 11.40 13.14
N ALA A 7 6.89 12.35 13.15
CA ALA A 7 5.70 12.29 13.99
C ALA A 7 4.90 10.98 13.84
N PRO A 8 4.64 10.43 12.62
CA PRO A 8 3.96 9.14 12.49
C PRO A 8 4.74 7.98 13.12
N MET A 9 6.07 7.97 12.95
CA MET A 9 6.92 6.92 13.54
C MET A 9 6.91 7.01 15.06
N VAL A 10 7.03 8.21 15.63
CA VAL A 10 6.97 8.43 17.08
C VAL A 10 5.59 8.01 17.61
N GLY A 11 4.51 8.28 16.89
CA GLY A 11 3.17 7.83 17.23
C GLY A 11 3.06 6.30 17.28
N VAL A 12 3.55 5.61 16.24
CA VAL A 12 3.54 4.14 16.19
C VAL A 12 4.39 3.53 17.31
N VAL A 13 5.66 3.95 17.44
CA VAL A 13 6.58 3.43 18.47
C VAL A 13 6.05 3.71 19.87
N GLY A 14 5.56 4.93 20.11
CA GLY A 14 4.96 5.32 21.38
C GLY A 14 3.74 4.47 21.71
N ALA A 15 2.83 4.25 20.75
CA ALA A 15 1.66 3.40 20.95
C ALA A 15 2.06 1.94 21.23
N THR A 16 3.00 1.38 20.47
CA THR A 16 3.48 0.00 20.66
C THR A 16 4.09 -0.22 22.05
N ILE A 17 4.72 0.81 22.64
CA ILE A 17 5.30 0.74 23.99
C ILE A 17 4.22 0.99 25.07
N LEU A 18 3.40 2.03 24.91
CA LEU A 18 2.46 2.47 25.95
C LEU A 18 1.26 1.53 26.11
N VAL A 19 0.74 0.97 25.01
CA VAL A 19 -0.44 0.08 25.06
C VAL A 19 -0.22 -1.11 25.99
N PRO A 20 0.87 -1.90 25.91
CA PRO A 20 1.11 -2.98 26.85
C PRO A 20 1.49 -2.50 28.25
N LEU A 21 2.30 -1.43 28.38
CA LEU A 21 2.75 -0.92 29.69
C LEU A 21 1.60 -0.46 30.60
N LEU A 22 0.57 0.12 29.99
CA LEU A 22 -0.59 0.66 30.69
C LEU A 22 -1.79 -0.31 30.67
N GLY A 23 -1.64 -1.51 30.11
CA GLY A 23 -2.72 -2.51 30.02
C GLY A 23 -3.91 -2.08 29.16
N LEU A 24 -3.72 -1.17 28.20
CA LEU A 24 -4.83 -0.58 27.41
C LEU A 24 -5.59 -1.63 26.59
N HIS A 25 -4.95 -2.75 26.27
CA HIS A 25 -5.63 -3.84 25.56
C HIS A 25 -6.83 -4.39 26.35
N GLU A 26 -6.68 -4.54 27.67
CA GLU A 26 -7.77 -4.98 28.56
C GLU A 26 -8.86 -3.90 28.71
N ALA A 27 -8.49 -2.64 28.54
CA ALA A 27 -9.41 -1.50 28.52
C ALA A 27 -10.17 -1.35 27.18
N GLY A 28 -10.07 -2.32 26.28
CA GLY A 28 -10.82 -2.36 25.02
C GLY A 28 -10.10 -1.74 23.82
N VAL A 29 -8.81 -1.41 23.93
CA VAL A 29 -8.01 -0.96 22.78
C VAL A 29 -7.68 -2.14 21.88
N ALA A 30 -8.10 -2.06 20.62
CA ALA A 30 -7.81 -3.05 19.60
C ALA A 30 -6.30 -3.05 19.28
N VAL A 31 -5.70 -4.24 19.31
CA VAL A 31 -4.29 -4.47 18.97
C VAL A 31 -4.20 -5.25 17.67
N THR A 32 -3.09 -5.09 16.95
CA THR A 32 -2.84 -5.73 15.65
C THR A 32 -2.65 -7.25 15.74
N GLY A 33 -2.40 -7.80 16.93
CA GLY A 33 -2.11 -9.22 17.12
C GLY A 33 -0.75 -9.63 16.54
N ASP A 34 -0.60 -10.93 16.30
CA ASP A 34 0.64 -11.51 15.76
C ASP A 34 0.80 -11.22 14.26
N VAL A 35 1.99 -10.76 13.88
CA VAL A 35 2.36 -10.56 12.47
C VAL A 35 3.21 -11.75 12.02
N PRO A 36 2.82 -12.49 10.95
CA PRO A 36 3.60 -13.59 10.43
C PRO A 36 5.03 -13.17 10.10
N SER A 37 6.01 -13.89 10.63
CA SER A 37 7.43 -13.64 10.35
C SER A 37 7.88 -14.37 9.09
N GLY A 38 8.64 -13.69 8.24
CA GLY A 38 9.21 -14.26 7.01
C GLY A 38 8.58 -13.68 5.74
N LEU A 39 8.97 -14.24 4.59
CA LEU A 39 8.39 -13.85 3.31
C LEU A 39 7.05 -14.56 3.10
N PRO A 40 6.07 -13.90 2.44
CA PRO A 40 4.86 -14.57 2.00
C PRO A 40 5.22 -15.71 1.03
N GLY A 41 4.55 -16.85 1.17
CA GLY A 41 4.67 -17.95 0.23
C GLY A 41 3.96 -17.61 -1.08
N LEU A 42 4.44 -18.16 -2.21
CA LEU A 42 3.73 -17.96 -3.48
C LEU A 42 2.35 -18.63 -3.42
N ASN A 43 1.30 -17.88 -3.71
CA ASN A 43 -0.07 -18.36 -3.75
C ASN A 43 -0.86 -17.64 -4.84
N LEU A 44 -1.75 -18.37 -5.52
CA LEU A 44 -2.66 -17.80 -6.50
C LEU A 44 -4.10 -18.07 -6.07
N ALA A 45 -4.73 -17.05 -5.46
CA ALA A 45 -6.12 -17.11 -5.05
C ALA A 45 -7.05 -16.69 -6.22
N LEU A 46 -7.71 -17.67 -6.85
CA LEU A 46 -8.71 -17.41 -7.89
C LEU A 46 -10.13 -17.57 -7.36
N SER A 47 -10.98 -16.59 -7.65
CA SER A 47 -12.39 -16.64 -7.25
C SER A 47 -13.35 -16.43 -8.42
N HIS A 48 -13.86 -17.53 -8.96
CA HIS A 48 -14.74 -17.54 -10.12
C HIS A 48 -16.05 -16.75 -9.89
N GLY A 49 -16.58 -16.75 -8.67
CA GLY A 49 -17.85 -16.10 -8.34
C GLY A 49 -17.80 -14.56 -8.23
N HIS A 50 -16.62 -13.98 -8.00
CA HIS A 50 -16.51 -12.55 -7.67
C HIS A 50 -16.07 -11.66 -8.82
N TRP A 51 -15.59 -12.22 -9.94
CA TRP A 51 -15.06 -11.45 -11.07
C TRP A 51 -15.99 -10.34 -11.53
N ARG A 52 -17.28 -10.64 -11.71
CA ARG A 52 -18.25 -9.65 -12.19
C ARG A 52 -18.50 -8.53 -11.19
N ALA A 53 -18.52 -8.84 -9.90
CA ALA A 53 -18.72 -7.86 -8.83
C ALA A 53 -17.48 -7.00 -8.62
N LEU A 54 -16.29 -7.56 -8.83
CA LEU A 54 -15.02 -6.88 -8.63
C LEU A 54 -14.51 -6.12 -9.86
N LEU A 55 -14.99 -6.43 -11.07
CA LEU A 55 -14.50 -5.80 -12.29
C LEU A 55 -14.65 -4.27 -12.27
N GLN A 56 -15.85 -3.78 -11.94
CA GLN A 56 -16.14 -2.35 -11.86
C GLN A 56 -15.25 -1.62 -10.83
N PRO A 57 -15.20 -2.05 -9.54
CA PRO A 57 -14.32 -1.38 -8.57
C PRO A 57 -12.83 -1.55 -8.91
N ALA A 58 -12.40 -2.70 -9.45
CA ALA A 58 -11.00 -2.92 -9.83
C ALA A 58 -10.55 -1.96 -10.95
N LEU A 59 -11.41 -1.69 -11.95
CA LEU A 59 -11.10 -0.71 -13.00
C LEU A 59 -10.94 0.70 -12.44
N LEU A 60 -11.84 1.10 -11.52
CA LEU A 60 -11.78 2.40 -10.87
C LEU A 60 -10.52 2.54 -10.00
N ILE A 61 -10.22 1.52 -9.19
CA ILE A 61 -9.02 1.49 -8.34
C ILE A 61 -7.77 1.52 -9.21
N GLY A 62 -7.69 0.68 -10.26
CA GLY A 62 -6.57 0.65 -11.18
C GLY A 62 -6.33 2.00 -11.86
N PHE A 63 -7.40 2.66 -12.31
CA PHE A 63 -7.33 4.01 -12.88
C PHE A 63 -6.82 5.03 -11.87
N MET A 64 -7.35 5.02 -10.65
CA MET A 64 -6.92 5.93 -9.59
C MET A 64 -5.46 5.71 -9.19
N ILE A 65 -5.00 4.47 -9.06
CA ILE A 65 -3.60 4.14 -8.77
C ILE A 65 -2.69 4.67 -9.88
N PHE A 66 -3.05 4.45 -11.15
CA PHE A 66 -2.30 4.98 -12.28
C PHE A 66 -2.27 6.51 -12.27
N LEU A 67 -3.40 7.17 -12.02
CA LEU A 67 -3.48 8.64 -11.95
C LEU A 67 -2.61 9.22 -10.83
N ILE A 68 -2.63 8.62 -9.65
CA ILE A 68 -1.82 9.05 -8.51
C ILE A 68 -0.33 8.89 -8.85
N SER A 69 0.06 7.75 -9.43
CA SER A 69 1.44 7.50 -9.86
C SER A 69 1.90 8.54 -10.90
N MET A 70 1.09 8.77 -11.94
CA MET A 70 1.41 9.75 -12.99
C MET A 70 1.49 11.18 -12.46
N SER A 71 0.63 11.54 -11.50
CA SER A 71 0.61 12.85 -10.87
C SER A 71 1.90 13.13 -10.06
N ALA A 72 2.52 12.09 -9.51
CA ALA A 72 3.83 12.17 -8.86
C ALA A 72 4.99 12.14 -9.86
N ALA A 73 4.87 11.34 -10.94
CA ALA A 73 5.92 11.15 -11.93
C ALA A 73 6.13 12.38 -12.83
N GLN A 74 5.07 13.05 -13.28
CA GLN A 74 5.18 14.18 -14.21
C GLN A 74 6.00 15.37 -13.65
N PRO A 75 5.73 15.88 -12.43
CA PRO A 75 6.53 16.96 -11.86
C PRO A 75 7.99 16.57 -11.68
N LEU A 76 8.26 15.31 -11.33
CA LEU A 76 9.62 14.80 -11.13
C LEU A 76 10.38 14.74 -12.47
N ALA A 77 9.73 14.25 -13.52
CA ALA A 77 10.30 14.18 -14.85
C ALA A 77 10.58 15.56 -15.45
N LEU A 78 9.68 16.53 -15.25
CA LEU A 78 9.91 17.92 -15.66
C LEU A 78 11.14 18.51 -14.95
N LYS A 79 11.29 18.26 -13.64
CA LYS A 79 12.47 18.69 -12.87
C LYS A 79 13.77 18.01 -13.33
N ARG A 80 13.70 16.75 -13.75
CA ARG A 80 14.86 15.94 -14.19
C ARG A 80 15.12 15.99 -15.70
N GLN A 81 14.28 16.69 -16.47
CA GLN A 81 14.31 16.71 -17.94
C GLN A 81 14.20 15.31 -18.57
N GLU A 82 13.44 14.42 -17.93
CA GLU A 82 13.19 13.05 -18.38
C GLU A 82 11.85 12.96 -19.12
N LYS A 83 11.72 11.96 -19.99
CA LYS A 83 10.46 11.67 -20.69
C LYS A 83 9.70 10.57 -19.95
N VAL A 84 8.49 10.87 -19.51
CA VAL A 84 7.57 9.86 -18.96
C VAL A 84 6.75 9.27 -20.10
N HIS A 85 6.72 7.95 -20.14
CA HIS A 85 5.94 7.20 -21.11
C HIS A 85 4.76 6.53 -20.40
N SER A 86 3.57 7.11 -20.51
CA SER A 86 2.36 6.65 -19.81
C SER A 86 2.06 5.16 -19.97
N ASN A 87 2.32 4.58 -21.14
CA ASN A 87 2.09 3.16 -21.39
C ASN A 87 3.05 2.28 -20.55
N TYR A 88 4.32 2.68 -20.41
CA TYR A 88 5.28 1.94 -19.59
C TYR A 88 4.99 2.10 -18.10
N GLU A 89 4.51 3.27 -17.67
CA GLU A 89 4.02 3.48 -16.29
C GLU A 89 2.82 2.57 -15.98
N LEU A 90 1.84 2.50 -16.89
CA LEU A 90 0.67 1.66 -16.72
C LEU A 90 1.04 0.16 -16.67
N ILE A 91 1.92 -0.29 -17.57
CA ILE A 91 2.42 -1.66 -17.58
C ILE A 91 3.20 -1.95 -16.29
N GLY A 92 4.08 -1.05 -15.85
CA GLY A 92 4.88 -1.22 -14.64
C GLY A 92 4.01 -1.37 -13.39
N VAL A 93 3.03 -0.49 -13.22
CA VAL A 93 2.06 -0.57 -12.10
C VAL A 93 1.20 -1.83 -12.21
N GLY A 94 0.77 -2.22 -13.41
CA GLY A 94 -0.02 -3.43 -13.63
C GLY A 94 0.76 -4.69 -13.25
N VAL A 95 1.99 -4.83 -13.74
CA VAL A 95 2.86 -5.96 -13.44
C VAL A 95 3.19 -6.03 -11.95
N ALA A 96 3.44 -4.90 -11.29
CA ALA A 96 3.67 -4.86 -9.84
C ALA A 96 2.47 -5.40 -9.04
N ASN A 97 1.25 -5.00 -9.40
CA ASN A 97 0.03 -5.49 -8.76
C ASN A 97 -0.22 -6.97 -9.04
N ILE A 98 0.01 -7.44 -10.28
CA ILE A 98 -0.08 -8.86 -10.61
C ILE A 98 0.95 -9.66 -9.82
N GLY A 99 2.19 -9.19 -9.72
CA GLY A 99 3.23 -9.83 -8.91
C GLY A 99 2.85 -9.93 -7.43
N SER A 100 2.29 -8.86 -6.87
CA SER A 100 1.76 -8.85 -5.49
C SER A 100 0.57 -9.81 -5.30
N ALA A 101 -0.19 -10.12 -6.35
CA ALA A 101 -1.30 -11.07 -6.27
C ALA A 101 -0.83 -12.54 -6.27
N LEU A 102 0.46 -12.79 -6.54
CA LEU A 102 1.06 -14.14 -6.56
C LEU A 102 1.74 -14.51 -5.23
N THR A 103 1.70 -13.64 -4.23
CA THR A 103 2.31 -13.81 -2.91
C THR A 103 1.25 -13.60 -1.83
#